data_AF-A0A7J8Z0R9-F1
#
_entry.id   AF-A0A7J8Z0R9-F1
#
_cell.length_a   1.000
_cell.length_b   1.000
_cell.length_c   1.000
_cell.angle_alpha   90.00
_cell.angle_beta   90.00
_cell.angle_gamma   90.00
#
_symmetry.space_group_name_H-M   'P 1'
#
loop_
_entity.id
_entity.type
_entity.pdbx_description
1 polymer ?
#
loop_
_entity_poly.entity_id
_entity_poly.type
_entity_poly.pdbx_seq_one_letter_code
_entity_poly.pdbx_strand_id
1 'polypeptide(L)' 'MLPVLPLTLRKPLGRPTKVRRKEPDEPQTTTKLTMKGVEMKCSKCKKLGHDK' A
#
# COMPACT_ATOMS: atom_id res chain seq x y z
N MET A 1 -14.34 25.56 -34.20
CA MET A 1 -14.23 24.14 -33.78
C MET A 1 -14.46 24.09 -32.29
N LEU A 2 -15.47 23.36 -31.82
CA LEU A 2 -15.70 23.17 -30.38
C LEU A 2 -14.57 22.28 -29.82
N PRO A 3 -13.95 22.63 -28.67
CA PRO A 3 -12.98 21.77 -28.04
C PRO A 3 -13.66 20.47 -27.59
N VAL A 4 -13.12 19.33 -27.99
CA VAL A 4 -13.59 18.03 -27.53
C VAL A 4 -13.11 17.85 -26.09
N LEU A 5 -14.01 18.07 -25.14
CA LEU A 5 -13.74 17.77 -23.75
C LEU A 5 -13.65 16.24 -23.59
N PRO A 6 -12.62 15.69 -22.93
CA PRO A 6 -12.54 14.25 -22.72
C PRO A 6 -13.80 13.76 -21.99
N LEU A 7 -14.38 12.66 -22.48
CA LEU A 7 -15.44 11.94 -21.80
C LEU A 7 -14.98 11.70 -20.35
N THR A 8 -15.68 12.33 -19.41
CA THR A 8 -15.48 12.10 -17.99
C THR A 8 -15.97 10.69 -17.67
N LEU A 9 -15.09 9.71 -17.86
CA LEU A 9 -15.33 8.33 -17.47
C LEU A 9 -15.65 8.32 -15.97
N ARG A 10 -16.94 8.14 -15.64
CA ARG A 10 -17.38 8.01 -14.25
C ARG A 10 -16.71 6.78 -13.67
N LYS A 11 -15.84 6.99 -12.68
CA LYS A 11 -15.28 5.88 -11.91
C LYS A 11 -16.43 5.27 -11.08
N PRO A 12 -16.60 3.94 -11.08
CA PRO A 12 -17.57 3.32 -10.19
C PRO A 12 -17.23 3.64 -8.73
N LEU A 13 -18.27 3.91 -7.94
CA LEU A 13 -18.15 4.16 -6.51
C LEU A 13 -17.46 2.96 -5.85
N GLY A 14 -16.38 3.21 -5.10
CA GLY A 14 -15.58 2.17 -4.45
C GLY A 14 -14.34 1.71 -5.22
N ARG A 15 -14.14 2.11 -6.49
CA ARG A 15 -12.88 1.80 -7.20
C ARG A 15 -11.76 2.72 -6.70
N PRO A 16 -10.67 2.18 -6.12
CA PRO A 16 -9.53 3.00 -5.72
C PRO A 16 -8.99 3.79 -6.91
N THR A 17 -8.67 5.06 -6.70
CA THR A 17 -7.98 5.84 -7.74
C THR A 17 -6.58 5.28 -7.89
N LYS A 18 -6.19 4.94 -9.12
CA LYS A 18 -4.81 4.56 -9.42
C LYS A 18 -3.91 5.73 -9.07
N VAL A 19 -3.11 5.58 -8.01
CA VAL A 19 -2.12 6.57 -7.62
C VAL A 19 -0.95 6.50 -8.62
N ARG A 20 -0.38 7.66 -8.95
CA ARG A 20 0.85 7.72 -9.76
C ARG A 20 1.98 6.99 -9.03
N ARG A 21 2.90 6.36 -9.77
CA ARG A 21 4.17 5.90 -9.18
C ARG A 21 4.95 7.13 -8.68
N LYS A 22 5.55 7.03 -7.50
CA LYS A 22 6.46 8.06 -6.98
C LYS A 22 7.74 8.09 -7.80
N GLU A 23 8.29 9.28 -8.02
CA GLU A 23 9.65 9.41 -8.58
C GLU A 23 10.69 8.96 -7.53
N PRO A 24 11.92 8.59 -7.94
CA PRO A 24 12.97 8.15 -7.02
C PRO A 24 13.28 9.14 -5.88
N ASP A 25 13.21 10.44 -6.17
CA ASP A 25 13.51 11.53 -5.22
C ASP A 25 12.32 11.96 -4.36
N GLU A 26 11.12 11.39 -4.58
CA GLU A 26 9.93 11.78 -3.81
C GLU A 26 10.00 11.18 -2.40
N PRO A 27 9.86 11.99 -1.32
CA PRO A 27 9.95 11.49 0.04
C PRO A 27 8.88 10.41 0.31
N GLN A 28 9.32 9.26 0.83
CA GLN A 28 8.42 8.22 1.32
C GLN A 28 7.85 8.66 2.68
N THR A 29 6.61 9.14 2.67
CA THR A 29 5.84 9.47 3.89
C THR A 29 5.34 8.23 4.63
N THR A 30 5.36 7.06 4.00
CA THR A 30 4.97 5.79 4.62
C THR A 30 6.17 5.14 5.27
N THR A 31 6.16 5.03 6.60
CA THR A 31 7.07 4.14 7.32
C THR A 31 6.85 2.73 6.80
N LYS A 32 7.90 2.10 6.25
CA LYS A 32 7.87 0.67 5.95
C LYS A 32 7.44 -0.04 7.24
N LEU A 33 6.44 -0.91 7.16
CA LEU A 33 6.09 -1.80 8.26
C LEU A 33 7.27 -2.76 8.43
N THR A 34 8.23 -2.36 9.24
CA THR A 34 9.36 -3.21 9.61
C THR A 34 8.93 -4.06 10.78
N MET A 35 9.15 -5.38 10.72
CA MET A 35 9.01 -6.23 11.90
C MET A 35 10.17 -6.02 12.91
N LYS A 36 10.94 -4.92 12.78
CA LYS A 36 11.98 -4.55 13.74
C LYS A 36 11.34 -4.36 15.11
N GLY A 37 11.75 -5.16 16.07
CA GLY A 37 11.22 -5.15 17.44
C GLY A 37 9.97 -6.00 17.66
N VAL A 38 9.46 -6.70 16.64
CA VAL A 38 8.35 -7.65 16.82
C VAL A 38 8.93 -9.04 17.09
N GLU A 39 8.73 -9.54 18.31
CA GLU A 39 9.04 -10.92 18.66
C GLU A 39 8.01 -11.88 18.08
N MET A 40 8.42 -12.66 17.08
CA MET A 40 7.57 -13.73 16.52
C MET A 40 7.58 -14.93 17.46
N LYS A 41 6.40 -15.26 18.01
CA LYS A 41 6.18 -16.38 18.92
C LYS A 41 5.41 -17.48 18.20
N CYS A 42 5.80 -18.73 18.43
CA CYS A 42 5.08 -19.89 17.90
C CYS A 42 3.60 -19.84 18.32
N SER A 43 2.68 -19.99 17.36
CA SER A 43 1.24 -19.90 17.62
C SER A 43 0.72 -20.95 18.60
N LYS A 44 1.35 -22.13 18.64
CA LYS A 44 0.97 -23.24 19.51
C LYS A 44 1.55 -23.10 20.92
N CYS A 45 2.86 -22.89 21.02
CA CYS A 45 3.57 -22.97 22.31
C CYS A 45 4.00 -21.61 22.87
N LYS A 46 3.79 -20.51 22.12
CA LYS A 46 4.13 -19.12 22.48
C LYS A 46 5.61 -18.89 22.82
N LYS A 47 6.49 -19.83 22.46
CA LYS A 47 7.95 -19.71 22.62
C LYS A 47 8.59 -19.09 21.37
N LEU A 48 9.77 -18.53 21.57
CA LEU A 48 10.61 -17.99 20.51
C LEU A 48 11.46 -19.09 19.87
N GLY A 49 11.95 -18.86 18.65
CA GLY A 49 12.96 -19.70 18.00
C GLY A 49 12.43 -20.79 17.07
N HIS A 50 11.11 -20.89 16.89
CA HIS A 50 10.52 -21.71 15.83
C HIS A 50 9.16 -21.16 15.41
N ASP A 51 8.87 -21.26 14.12
CA ASP A 51 7.53 -21.08 13.59
C ASP A 51 7.03 -22.43 13.08
N LYS A 52 6.08 -23.01 13.84
CA LYS A 52 5.28 -24.23 13.62
C LYS A 52 5.54 -25.39 14.60
#